data_AF-A0A0C2FCN4-F1
#
_entry.id   AF-A0A0C2FCN4-F1
#
_cell.length_a   1.000
_cell.length_b   1.000
_cell.length_c   1.000
_cell.angle_alpha   90.00
_cell.angle_beta   90.00
_cell.angle_gamma   90.00
#
_symmetry.space_group_name_H-M   'P 1'
#
loop_
_entity.id
_entity.type
_entity.pdbx_description
1 polymer ?
#
loop_
_entity_poly.entity_id
_entity_poly.type
_entity_poly.pdbx_seq_one_letter_code
_entity_poly.pdbx_strand_id
1 'polypeptide(L)'
;MELVGAKYRRLGAVVAGAFYAFGEMILAGMAYAITDYRILHAAIALPSLIFLSYWWLVPESARWLVTKERYEEADVILHKAARLNGSYVPDRWWEQLEMSQNSKYTSFGLFDLIRTPKMRMRTLICFFLWPVNTMMYYGLTMKSDLGGGSLYINFAISAAMEIPALFVVYFLIDRIGRRQIVAGSLATAGICLVLNWIIGDD
;
A
#
# COMPACT_ATOMS: atom_id res chain seq x y z
N MET A 1 -1.57 -6.34 3.88
CA MET A 1 -0.91 -6.69 5.16
C MET A 1 -1.82 -7.62 5.98
N GLU A 2 -2.10 -8.83 5.45
CA GLU A 2 -2.94 -9.81 6.14
C GLU A 2 -2.14 -10.64 7.16
N LEU A 3 -0.86 -10.86 6.88
CA LEU A 3 0.10 -11.61 7.70
C LEU A 3 0.54 -10.86 8.96
N VAL A 4 0.25 -9.56 9.07
CA VAL A 4 0.71 -8.70 10.17
C VAL A 4 -0.45 -8.40 11.12
N GLY A 5 -0.20 -8.60 12.42
CA GLY A 5 -1.17 -8.33 13.49
C GLY A 5 -1.71 -6.90 13.46
N ALA A 6 -2.95 -6.70 13.94
CA ALA A 6 -3.67 -5.42 13.83
C ALA A 6 -2.87 -4.20 14.35
N LYS A 7 -2.08 -4.41 15.43
CA LYS A 7 -1.20 -3.40 16.03
C LYS A 7 -0.09 -2.93 15.10
N TYR A 8 0.46 -3.83 14.28
CA TYR A 8 1.61 -3.59 13.41
C TYR A 8 1.22 -3.27 11.96
N ARG A 9 -0.06 -3.36 11.59
CA ARG A 9 -0.53 -3.04 10.22
C ARG A 9 -0.13 -1.64 9.76
N ARG A 10 -0.12 -0.68 10.70
CA ARG A 10 0.31 0.71 10.44
C ARG A 10 1.78 0.78 10.08
N LEU A 11 2.62 0.14 10.89
CA LEU A 11 4.06 0.05 10.65
C LEU A 11 4.32 -0.62 9.30
N GLY A 12 3.62 -1.72 9.02
CA GLY A 12 3.72 -2.40 7.73
C GLY A 12 3.41 -1.49 6.55
N ALA A 13 2.33 -0.69 6.62
CA ALA A 13 1.98 0.24 5.54
C ALA A 13 3.05 1.34 5.35
N VAL A 14 3.60 1.88 6.44
CA VAL A 14 4.65 2.90 6.39
C VAL A 14 5.96 2.35 5.84
N VAL A 15 6.35 1.15 6.27
CA VAL A 15 7.54 0.46 5.76
C VAL A 15 7.39 0.17 4.27
N ALA A 16 6.22 -0.28 3.82
CA ALA A 16 5.94 -0.49 2.40
C ALA A 16 6.04 0.81 1.60
N GLY A 17 5.50 1.92 2.12
CA GLY A 17 5.66 3.24 1.51
C GLY A 17 7.12 3.71 1.47
N ALA A 18 7.89 3.46 2.52
CA ALA A 18 9.30 3.83 2.57
C ALA A 18 10.13 3.05 1.54
N PHE A 19 9.84 1.76 1.34
CA PHE A 19 10.45 0.98 0.27
C PHE A 19 10.09 1.50 -1.12
N TYR A 20 8.85 1.97 -1.30
CA TYR A 20 8.42 2.59 -2.55
C TYR A 20 9.24 3.86 -2.85
N ALA A 21 9.29 4.81 -1.91
CA ALA A 21 10.08 6.03 -2.03
C ALA A 21 11.57 5.77 -2.27
N PHE A 22 12.15 4.78 -1.56
CA PHE A 22 13.55 4.39 -1.77
C PHE A 22 13.78 3.79 -3.16
N GLY A 23 12.83 2.99 -3.67
CA GLY A 23 12.87 2.48 -5.03
C GLY A 23 12.86 3.59 -6.09
N GLU A 24 12.06 4.63 -5.88
CA GLU A 24 12.01 5.80 -6.77
C GLU A 24 13.31 6.60 -6.74
N MET A 25 13.94 6.76 -5.58
CA MET A 25 15.26 7.40 -5.49
C MET A 25 16.34 6.61 -6.24
N ILE A 26 16.34 5.27 -6.11
CA ILE A 26 17.26 4.41 -6.87
C ILE A 26 16.99 4.56 -8.37
N LEU A 27 15.72 4.56 -8.78
CA LEU A 27 15.31 4.73 -10.17
C LEU A 27 15.81 6.07 -10.72
N ALA A 28 15.68 7.16 -9.96
CA ALA A 28 16.19 8.48 -10.34
C ALA A 28 17.70 8.45 -10.58
N GLY A 29 18.46 7.79 -9.71
CA GLY A 29 19.91 7.65 -9.85
C GLY A 29 20.31 6.79 -11.05
N MET A 30 19.60 5.69 -11.29
CA MET A 30 19.82 4.84 -12.47
C MET A 30 19.50 5.58 -13.77
N ALA A 31 18.41 6.35 -13.78
CA ALA A 31 18.01 7.14 -14.94
C ALA A 31 18.97 8.30 -15.23
N TYR A 32 19.65 8.83 -14.20
CA TYR A 32 20.72 9.81 -14.38
C TYR A 32 21.98 9.17 -15.03
N ALA A 33 22.33 7.95 -14.63
CA ALA A 33 23.52 7.25 -15.15
C ALA A 33 23.31 6.59 -16.52
N ILE A 34 22.08 6.14 -16.82
CA ILE A 34 21.75 5.39 -18.04
C ILE A 34 20.80 6.23 -18.89
N THR A 35 21.32 6.75 -20.00
CA THR A 35 20.55 7.58 -20.95
C THR A 35 19.72 6.74 -21.94
N ASP A 36 20.03 5.46 -22.14
CA ASP A 36 19.24 4.57 -23.00
C ASP A 36 18.07 3.95 -22.23
N TYR A 37 16.85 4.33 -22.61
CA TYR A 37 15.61 3.85 -22.00
C TYR A 37 15.46 2.33 -22.05
N ARG A 38 16.03 1.64 -23.05
CA ARG A 38 15.92 0.18 -23.19
C ARG A 38 16.76 -0.53 -22.14
N ILE A 39 17.98 -0.05 -21.95
CA ILE A 39 18.91 -0.58 -20.93
C ILE A 39 18.35 -0.29 -19.54
N LEU A 40 17.78 0.90 -19.34
CA LEU A 40 17.13 1.26 -18.07
C LEU A 40 15.95 0.32 -17.76
N HIS A 41 15.07 0.05 -18.72
CA HIS A 41 13.96 -0.90 -18.53
C HIS A 41 14.46 -2.31 -18.22
N ALA A 42 15.49 -2.79 -18.92
CA ALA A 42 16.08 -4.09 -18.65
C ALA A 42 16.70 -4.17 -17.25
N ALA A 43 17.40 -3.11 -16.82
CA ALA A 43 18.03 -3.03 -15.51
C ALA A 43 17.01 -3.02 -14.36
N ILE A 44 15.82 -2.44 -14.57
CA ILE A 44 14.72 -2.47 -13.60
C ILE A 44 14.00 -3.83 -13.62
N ALA A 45 13.83 -4.42 -14.80
CA ALA A 45 13.11 -5.69 -14.96
C ALA A 45 13.90 -6.88 -14.39
N LEU A 46 15.23 -6.90 -14.54
CA LEU A 46 16.09 -8.02 -14.11
C LEU A 46 15.95 -8.35 -12.60
N PRO A 47 16.05 -7.38 -11.66
CA PRO A 47 15.79 -7.65 -10.25
C PRO A 47 14.37 -8.16 -9.97
N SER A 48 13.38 -7.79 -10.79
CA SER A 48 12.00 -8.21 -10.56
C SER A 48 11.78 -9.71 -10.78
N LEU A 49 12.66 -10.38 -11.55
CA LEU A 49 12.66 -11.84 -11.71
C LEU A 49 12.94 -12.57 -10.39
N ILE A 50 13.66 -11.95 -9.44
CA ILE A 50 13.87 -12.52 -8.10
C ILE A 50 12.52 -12.70 -7.40
N PHE A 51 11.52 -11.85 -7.65
CA PHE A 51 10.20 -12.03 -7.05
C PHE A 51 9.46 -13.27 -7.58
N LEU A 52 9.87 -13.89 -8.68
CA LEU A 52 9.33 -15.19 -9.09
C LEU A 52 9.67 -16.27 -8.06
N SER A 53 10.79 -16.14 -7.34
CA SER A 53 11.15 -17.09 -6.30
C SER A 53 10.21 -17.04 -5.09
N TYR A 54 9.44 -15.95 -4.92
CA TYR A 54 8.50 -15.80 -3.80
C TYR A 54 7.40 -16.86 -3.83
N TRP A 55 7.07 -17.39 -5.01
CA TRP A 55 6.14 -18.51 -5.16
C TRP A 55 6.55 -19.73 -4.32
N TRP A 56 7.86 -19.99 -4.19
CA TRP A 56 8.37 -21.11 -3.40
C TRP A 56 8.68 -20.75 -1.94
N LEU A 57 9.03 -19.49 -1.65
CA LEU A 57 9.49 -19.09 -0.33
C LEU A 57 8.37 -18.59 0.59
N VAL A 58 7.34 -17.94 0.05
CA VAL A 58 6.31 -17.27 0.84
C VAL A 58 5.12 -18.21 1.04
N PRO A 59 4.79 -18.56 2.30
CA PRO A 59 3.61 -19.37 2.56
C PRO A 59 2.34 -18.58 2.24
N GLU A 60 1.29 -19.31 1.87
CA GLU A 60 -0.03 -18.75 1.60
C GLU A 60 -0.60 -18.01 2.83
N SER A 61 -1.51 -17.05 2.62
CA SER A 61 -2.14 -16.31 3.72
C SER A 61 -2.94 -17.26 4.61
N ALA A 62 -2.56 -17.38 5.89
CA ALA A 62 -3.31 -18.20 6.87
C ALA A 62 -4.80 -17.82 6.93
N ARG A 63 -5.12 -16.53 6.74
CA ARG A 63 -6.51 -16.04 6.69
C ARG A 63 -7.26 -16.53 5.45
N TRP A 64 -6.59 -16.60 4.30
CA TRP A 64 -7.19 -17.13 3.08
C TRP A 64 -7.46 -18.63 3.20
N LEU A 65 -6.53 -19.39 3.79
CA LEU A 65 -6.71 -20.82 4.05
C LEU A 65 -7.93 -21.10 4.95
N VAL A 66 -8.14 -20.27 5.99
CA VAL A 66 -9.35 -20.33 6.83
C VAL A 66 -10.63 -20.12 6.03
N THR A 67 -10.66 -19.12 5.13
CA THR A 67 -11.85 -18.89 4.29
C THR A 67 -12.13 -20.00 3.29
N LYS A 68 -11.13 -20.87 3.03
CA LYS A 68 -11.24 -22.05 2.17
C LYS A 68 -11.43 -23.34 2.97
N GLU A 69 -11.68 -23.24 4.28
CA GLU A 69 -11.85 -24.39 5.20
C GLU A 69 -10.63 -25.34 5.22
N ARG A 70 -9.44 -24.84 4.82
CA ARG A 70 -8.17 -25.58 4.86
C ARG A 70 -7.46 -25.33 6.19
N TYR A 71 -8.06 -25.79 7.28
CA TYR A 71 -7.61 -25.46 8.65
C TYR A 71 -6.26 -26.09 9.02
N GLU A 72 -5.97 -27.32 8.57
CA GLU A 72 -4.72 -28.01 8.89
C GLU A 72 -3.49 -27.26 8.35
N GLU A 73 -3.57 -26.74 7.13
CA GLU A 73 -2.48 -25.95 6.54
C GLU A 73 -2.33 -24.59 7.23
N ALA A 74 -3.45 -23.97 7.60
CA ALA A 74 -3.44 -22.73 8.36
C ALA A 74 -2.79 -22.95 9.75
N ASP A 75 -3.04 -24.09 10.38
CA ASP A 75 -2.48 -24.46 11.68
C ASP A 75 -0.96 -24.56 11.65
N VAL A 76 -0.40 -25.26 10.67
CA VAL A 76 1.07 -25.36 10.48
C VAL A 76 1.72 -23.97 10.37
N ILE A 77 1.10 -23.06 9.61
CA ILE A 77 1.61 -21.70 9.43
C ILE A 77 1.48 -20.89 10.73
N LEU A 78 0.34 -20.98 11.42
CA LEU A 78 0.08 -20.25 12.65
C LEU A 78 0.97 -20.73 13.80
N HIS A 79 1.17 -22.03 13.98
CA HIS A 79 2.06 -22.58 15.00
C HIS A 79 3.52 -22.22 14.72
N LYS A 80 3.94 -22.23 13.45
CA LYS A 80 5.28 -21.75 13.06
C LYS A 80 5.46 -20.26 13.39
N ALA A 81 4.48 -19.43 13.06
CA ALA A 81 4.48 -18.00 13.40
C ALA A 81 4.43 -17.77 14.93
N ALA A 82 3.64 -18.58 15.64
CA ALA A 82 3.47 -18.50 17.08
C ALA A 82 4.77 -18.85 17.83
N ARG A 83 5.47 -19.89 17.37
CA ARG A 83 6.80 -20.27 17.88
C ARG A 83 7.83 -19.17 17.69
N LEU A 84 7.82 -18.49 16.55
CA LEU A 84 8.72 -17.35 16.28
C LEU A 84 8.38 -16.12 17.13
N ASN A 85 7.10 -15.89 17.39
CA ASN A 85 6.63 -14.74 18.17
C ASN A 85 6.58 -15.01 19.69
N GLY A 86 6.90 -16.23 20.14
CA GLY A 86 6.76 -16.65 21.54
C GLY A 86 5.32 -16.67 22.05
N SER A 87 4.33 -16.71 21.15
CA SER A 87 2.91 -16.80 21.48
C SER A 87 2.43 -18.26 21.43
N TYR A 88 1.35 -18.55 22.16
CA TYR A 88 0.70 -19.86 22.14
C TYR A 88 -0.61 -19.80 21.36
N VAL A 89 -0.82 -20.76 20.47
CA VAL A 89 -2.08 -20.96 19.75
C VAL A 89 -2.65 -22.30 20.22
N PRO A 90 -3.90 -22.36 20.72
CA PRO A 90 -4.51 -23.61 21.13
C PRO A 90 -4.59 -24.60 19.97
N ASP A 91 -4.36 -25.88 20.23
CA ASP A 91 -4.62 -26.92 19.26
C ASP A 91 -6.10 -26.94 18.89
N ARG A 92 -6.39 -27.10 17.59
CA ARG A 92 -7.75 -27.07 17.03
C ARG A 92 -8.56 -25.80 17.34
N TRP A 93 -7.90 -24.65 17.34
CA TRP A 93 -8.53 -23.33 17.49
C TRP A 93 -9.71 -23.07 16.53
N TRP A 94 -9.77 -23.77 15.39
CA TRP A 94 -10.87 -23.67 14.43
C TRP A 94 -12.19 -24.29 14.90
N GLU A 95 -12.18 -25.23 15.86
CA GLU A 95 -13.42 -25.82 16.41
C GLU A 95 -14.30 -24.74 17.06
N GLN A 96 -13.69 -23.74 17.72
CA GLN A 96 -14.41 -22.59 18.27
C GLN A 96 -14.98 -21.68 17.18
N LEU A 97 -14.28 -21.57 16.03
CA LEU A 97 -14.76 -20.82 14.89
C LEU A 97 -15.97 -21.51 14.25
N GLU A 98 -15.89 -22.81 14.03
CA GLU A 98 -16.99 -23.64 13.52
C GLU A 98 -18.22 -23.57 14.43
N MET A 99 -18.03 -23.63 15.76
CA MET A 99 -19.12 -23.49 16.73
C MET A 99 -19.75 -22.09 16.74
N SER A 100 -18.97 -21.04 16.47
CA SER A 100 -19.44 -19.65 16.40
C SER A 100 -20.08 -19.30 15.04
N GLN A 101 -19.75 -20.03 13.98
CA GLN A 101 -20.08 -19.71 12.61
C GLN A 101 -21.29 -20.48 12.10
N ASN A 102 -22.47 -20.01 12.50
CA ASN A 102 -23.70 -20.25 11.74
C ASN A 102 -23.76 -19.41 10.43
N SER A 103 -22.75 -18.57 10.17
CA SER A 103 -22.60 -17.81 8.95
C SER A 103 -21.59 -18.49 8.01
N LYS A 104 -22.09 -19.35 7.12
CA LYS A 104 -21.30 -19.85 5.97
C LYS A 104 -20.58 -18.67 5.32
N TYR A 105 -19.28 -18.79 5.09
CA TYR A 105 -18.55 -17.87 4.21
C TYR A 105 -19.08 -18.04 2.79
N THR A 106 -20.19 -17.36 2.48
CA THR A 106 -20.70 -17.31 1.12
C THR A 106 -19.66 -16.63 0.27
N SER A 107 -19.26 -17.25 -0.84
CA SER A 107 -18.43 -16.60 -1.86
C SER A 107 -19.10 -15.29 -2.26
N PHE A 108 -18.59 -14.17 -1.74
CA PHE A 108 -19.15 -12.85 -2.02
C PHE A 108 -18.87 -12.49 -3.46
N GLY A 109 -19.93 -12.16 -4.20
CA GLY A 109 -19.81 -11.68 -5.58
C GLY A 109 -19.49 -10.19 -5.63
N LEU A 110 -19.03 -9.71 -6.79
CA LEU A 110 -18.88 -8.27 -7.06
C LEU A 110 -20.18 -7.48 -6.80
N PHE A 111 -21.35 -8.12 -7.01
CA PHE A 111 -22.66 -7.52 -6.77
C PHE A 111 -22.98 -7.33 -5.27
N ASP A 112 -22.39 -8.11 -4.37
CA ASP A 112 -22.59 -7.92 -2.91
C ASP A 112 -21.97 -6.60 -2.43
N LEU A 113 -21.01 -6.05 -3.19
CA LEU A 113 -20.38 -4.77 -2.92
C LEU A 113 -21.36 -3.58 -3.03
N ILE A 114 -22.41 -3.73 -3.84
CA ILE A 114 -23.44 -2.72 -4.09
C ILE A 114 -24.71 -3.00 -3.26
N ARG A 115 -24.86 -4.23 -2.76
CA ARG A 115 -26.07 -4.73 -2.09
C ARG A 115 -26.43 -3.98 -0.80
N THR A 116 -25.45 -3.62 0.02
CA THR A 116 -25.70 -2.90 1.29
C THR A 116 -25.38 -1.41 1.14
N PRO A 117 -26.25 -0.48 1.58
CA PRO A 117 -26.07 0.96 1.35
C PRO A 117 -24.76 1.52 1.95
N LYS A 118 -24.34 1.03 3.12
CA LYS A 118 -23.05 1.41 3.74
C LYS A 118 -21.84 0.90 2.94
N MET A 119 -21.92 -0.32 2.39
CA MET A 119 -20.87 -0.91 1.57
C MET A 119 -20.75 -0.14 0.26
N ARG A 120 -21.88 0.08 -0.42
CA ARG A 120 -21.96 0.86 -1.66
C ARG A 120 -21.36 2.24 -1.54
N MET A 121 -21.67 2.98 -0.46
CA MET A 121 -21.11 4.32 -0.25
C MET A 121 -19.59 4.27 -0.08
N ARG A 122 -19.06 3.32 0.70
CA ARG A 122 -17.61 3.16 0.87
C ARG A 122 -16.92 2.77 -0.43
N THR A 123 -17.51 1.86 -1.18
CA THR A 123 -17.01 1.41 -2.48
C THR A 123 -16.96 2.56 -3.48
N LEU A 124 -18.03 3.36 -3.58
CA LEU A 124 -18.05 4.54 -4.44
C LEU A 124 -16.98 5.55 -4.04
N ILE A 125 -16.85 5.85 -2.74
CA ILE A 125 -15.80 6.75 -2.24
C ILE A 125 -14.40 6.23 -2.62
N CYS A 126 -14.12 4.95 -2.41
CA CYS A 126 -12.83 4.36 -2.81
C CYS A 126 -12.62 4.41 -4.33
N PHE A 127 -13.67 4.13 -5.11
CA PHE A 127 -13.63 4.16 -6.57
C PHE A 127 -13.35 5.56 -7.11
N PHE A 128 -13.87 6.61 -6.48
CA PHE A 128 -13.55 8.00 -6.84
C PHE A 128 -12.19 8.46 -6.31
N LEU A 129 -11.81 8.07 -5.09
CA LEU A 129 -10.54 8.48 -4.50
C LEU A 129 -9.33 7.89 -5.23
N TRP A 130 -9.45 6.67 -5.74
CA TRP A 130 -8.35 6.00 -6.44
C TRP A 130 -7.84 6.79 -7.67
N PRO A 131 -8.68 7.13 -8.67
CA PRO A 131 -8.23 7.89 -9.83
C PRO A 131 -7.82 9.31 -9.47
N VAL A 132 -8.49 9.97 -8.51
CA VAL A 132 -8.10 11.31 -8.05
C VAL A 132 -6.67 11.29 -7.49
N ASN A 133 -6.37 10.33 -6.61
CA ASN A 133 -5.02 10.20 -6.05
C ASN A 133 -3.99 9.83 -7.12
N THR A 134 -4.36 8.97 -8.07
CA THR A 134 -3.48 8.54 -9.17
C THR A 134 -3.15 9.70 -10.12
N MET A 135 -4.16 10.49 -10.49
CA MET A 135 -4.01 11.66 -11.34
C MET A 135 -3.20 12.76 -10.65
N MET A 136 -3.43 12.97 -9.35
CA MET A 136 -2.63 13.90 -8.55
C MET A 136 -1.16 13.46 -8.49
N TYR A 137 -0.91 12.18 -8.23
CA TYR A 137 0.43 11.60 -8.16
C TYR A 137 1.20 11.80 -9.46
N TYR A 138 0.68 11.25 -10.57
CA TYR A 138 1.34 11.37 -11.87
C TYR A 138 1.37 12.82 -12.37
N GLY A 139 0.36 13.63 -12.05
CA GLY A 139 0.33 15.04 -12.41
C GLY A 139 1.49 15.83 -11.77
N LEU A 140 1.78 15.56 -10.49
CA LEU A 140 2.93 16.15 -9.80
C LEU A 140 4.26 15.61 -10.36
N THR A 141 4.35 14.32 -10.63
CA THR A 141 5.54 13.70 -11.22
C THR A 141 5.84 14.26 -12.61
N MET A 142 4.84 14.44 -13.48
CA MET A 142 5.03 15.02 -14.82
C MET A 142 5.41 16.50 -14.78
N LYS A 143 4.97 17.22 -13.74
CA LYS A 143 5.33 18.62 -13.49
C LYS A 143 6.69 18.80 -12.79
N SER A 144 7.45 17.74 -12.55
CA SER A 144 8.74 17.81 -11.83
C SER A 144 9.83 18.65 -12.52
N ASP A 145 9.61 19.11 -13.75
CA ASP A 145 10.49 20.07 -14.44
C ASP A 145 10.25 21.54 -14.06
N LEU A 146 9.22 21.88 -13.27
CA LEU A 146 8.84 23.28 -12.97
C LEU A 146 9.90 24.10 -12.20
N GLY A 147 10.92 23.47 -11.60
CA GLY A 147 11.86 24.13 -10.69
C GLY A 147 13.12 24.70 -11.35
N GLY A 148 13.30 24.58 -12.67
CA GLY A 148 14.54 25.01 -13.34
C GLY A 148 15.75 24.22 -12.82
N GLY A 149 15.87 22.96 -13.24
CA GLY A 149 16.95 22.06 -12.83
C GLY A 149 16.93 20.78 -13.67
N SER A 150 17.77 19.80 -13.34
CA SER A 150 17.69 18.49 -14.00
C SER A 150 16.48 17.70 -13.48
N LEU A 151 15.64 17.20 -14.39
CA LEU A 151 14.49 16.33 -14.13
C LEU A 151 14.78 15.25 -13.06
N TYR A 152 15.93 14.58 -13.18
CA TYR A 152 16.33 13.49 -12.27
C TYR A 152 16.51 13.94 -10.82
N ILE A 153 17.09 15.11 -10.58
CA ILE A 153 17.32 15.65 -9.23
C ILE A 153 15.98 16.10 -8.63
N ASN A 154 15.12 16.77 -9.39
CA ASN A 154 13.80 17.19 -8.91
C ASN A 154 12.91 15.98 -8.58
N PHE A 155 12.99 14.92 -9.39
CA PHE A 155 12.30 13.66 -9.12
C PHE A 155 12.83 12.99 -7.85
N ALA A 156 14.16 12.92 -7.67
CA ALA A 156 14.78 12.37 -6.47
C ALA A 156 14.43 13.14 -5.19
N ILE A 157 14.38 14.48 -5.26
CA ILE A 157 13.96 15.34 -4.13
C ILE A 157 12.49 15.08 -3.79
N SER A 158 11.62 14.96 -4.80
CA SER A 158 10.20 14.66 -4.61
C SER A 158 10.01 13.30 -3.91
N ALA A 159 10.72 12.26 -4.37
CA ALA A 159 10.71 10.95 -3.73
C ALA A 159 11.24 10.99 -2.29
N ALA A 160 12.30 11.77 -2.04
CA ALA A 160 12.85 11.94 -0.69
C ALA A 160 11.85 12.62 0.27
N MET A 161 10.99 13.53 -0.23
CA MET A 161 9.95 14.19 0.58
C MET A 161 8.82 13.25 0.98
N GLU A 162 8.64 12.11 0.31
CA GLU A 162 7.66 11.10 0.73
C GLU A 162 8.03 10.47 2.08
N ILE A 163 9.32 10.30 2.37
CA ILE A 163 9.78 9.65 3.60
C ILE A 163 9.35 10.45 4.84
N PRO A 164 9.63 11.76 4.98
CA PRO A 164 9.09 12.58 6.05
C PRO A 164 7.56 12.58 6.10
N ALA A 165 6.89 12.62 4.95
CA ALA A 165 5.43 12.60 4.89
C ALA A 165 4.86 11.30 5.49
N LEU A 166 5.47 10.15 5.22
CA LEU A 166 5.08 8.87 5.80
C LEU A 166 5.23 8.84 7.34
N PHE A 167 6.29 9.46 7.88
CA PHE A 167 6.44 9.60 9.33
C PHE A 167 5.35 10.47 9.94
N VAL A 168 5.01 11.60 9.30
CA VAL A 168 3.91 12.46 9.74
C VAL A 168 2.61 11.68 9.73
N VAL A 169 2.30 10.95 8.65
CA VAL A 169 1.09 10.11 8.57
C VAL A 169 1.08 9.04 9.66
N TYR A 170 2.21 8.40 9.94
CA TYR A 170 2.31 7.39 11.00
C TYR A 170 1.88 7.94 12.38
N PHE A 171 2.33 9.14 12.74
CA PHE A 171 1.99 9.75 14.02
C PHE A 171 0.56 10.32 14.05
N LEU A 172 0.09 10.90 12.95
CA LEU A 172 -1.21 11.58 12.90
C LEU A 172 -2.38 10.60 12.83
N ILE A 173 -2.19 9.41 12.21
CA ILE A 173 -3.28 8.47 11.92
C ILE A 173 -4.06 8.01 13.14
N ASP A 174 -3.41 7.94 14.30
CA ASP A 174 -4.03 7.53 15.56
C ASP A 174 -4.73 8.67 16.29
N ARG A 175 -4.24 9.91 16.11
CA ARG A 175 -4.72 11.07 16.86
C ARG A 175 -5.90 11.76 16.18
N ILE A 176 -5.83 11.89 14.86
CA ILE A 176 -6.79 12.65 14.04
C ILE A 176 -7.76 11.71 13.32
N GLY A 177 -7.38 10.44 13.16
CA GLY A 177 -8.19 9.45 12.47
C GLY A 177 -8.11 9.54 10.95
N ARG A 178 -8.33 8.40 10.29
CA ARG A 178 -8.04 8.20 8.85
C ARG A 178 -8.81 9.13 7.92
N ARG A 179 -10.09 9.39 8.19
CA ARG A 179 -10.95 10.18 7.29
C ARG A 179 -10.50 11.64 7.22
N GLN A 180 -10.14 12.23 8.36
CA GLN A 180 -9.74 13.62 8.43
C GLN A 180 -8.37 13.83 7.78
N ILE A 181 -7.46 12.86 7.89
CA ILE A 181 -6.14 12.94 7.24
C ILE A 181 -6.26 12.88 5.71
N VAL A 182 -7.09 11.97 5.18
CA VAL A 182 -7.31 11.89 3.72
C VAL A 182 -7.99 13.16 3.21
N ALA A 183 -9.01 13.67 3.91
CA ALA A 183 -9.67 14.91 3.52
C ALA A 183 -8.73 16.13 3.60
N GLY A 184 -7.94 16.23 4.67
CA GLY A 184 -6.98 17.30 4.89
C GLY A 184 -5.87 17.31 3.84
N SER A 185 -5.25 16.16 3.57
CA SER A 185 -4.19 16.05 2.55
C SER A 185 -4.69 16.42 1.15
N LEU A 186 -5.88 15.96 0.75
CA LEU A 186 -6.47 16.33 -0.54
C LEU A 186 -6.81 17.82 -0.62
N ALA A 187 -7.34 18.41 0.45
CA ALA A 187 -7.63 19.84 0.50
C ALA A 187 -6.35 20.68 0.40
N THR A 188 -5.31 20.32 1.17
CA THR A 188 -4.01 21.00 1.12
C THR A 188 -3.39 20.89 -0.27
N ALA A 189 -3.38 19.69 -0.88
CA ALA A 189 -2.87 19.50 -2.23
C ALA A 189 -3.64 20.34 -3.26
N GLY A 190 -4.98 20.38 -3.17
CA GLY A 190 -5.81 21.23 -4.02
C GLY A 190 -5.48 22.72 -3.91
N ILE A 191 -5.31 23.22 -2.67
CA ILE A 191 -4.92 24.62 -2.42
C ILE A 191 -3.54 24.92 -3.02
N CYS A 192 -2.56 24.03 -2.82
CA CYS A 192 -1.21 24.19 -3.36
C CYS A 192 -1.21 24.24 -4.90
N LEU A 193 -2.01 23.41 -5.56
CA LEU A 193 -2.11 23.40 -7.02
C LEU A 193 -2.77 24.68 -7.57
N VAL A 194 -3.80 25.20 -6.90
CA VAL A 194 -4.43 26.48 -7.28
C VAL A 194 -3.46 27.64 -7.09
N LEU A 195 -2.71 27.67 -5.98
CA LEU A 195 -1.68 28.68 -5.77
C LEU A 195 -0.56 28.61 -6.81
N ASN A 196 -0.11 27.40 -7.17
CA ASN A 196 0.88 27.23 -8.24
C ASN A 196 0.35 27.74 -9.59
N TRP A 197 -0.92 27.53 -9.90
CA TRP A 197 -1.53 28.06 -11.11
C TRP A 197 -1.57 29.59 -11.10
N ILE A 198 -1.97 30.23 -9.99
CA ILE A 198 -2.04 31.68 -9.86
C ILE A 198 -0.65 32.33 -9.97
N ILE A 199 0.39 31.72 -9.40
CA ILE A 199 1.76 32.25 -9.39
C ILE A 199 2.50 31.97 -10.71
N GLY A 200 2.12 30.92 -11.44
CA GLY A 200 2.76 30.54 -12.70
C GLY A 200 2.32 31.32 -13.94
N ASP A 201 1.43 32.31 -13.78
CA ASP A 201 0.98 33.21 -14.85
C ASP A 201 1.81 34.53 -14.95
N ASP A 202 2.90 34.66 -14.17
CA ASP A 202 3.96 35.69 -14.30
C ASP A 202 5.26 35.11 -14.86
#